data_AF-A0A1Q6E918-F1
#
_entry.id   AF-A0A1Q6E918-F1
#
_cell.length_a   1.000
_cell.length_b   1.000
_cell.length_c   1.000
_cell.angle_alpha   90.00
_cell.angle_beta   90.00
_cell.angle_gamma   90.00
#
_symmetry.space_group_name_H-M   'P 1'
#
loop_
_entity.id
_entity.type
_entity.pdbx_description
1 polymer ?
#
loop_
_entity_poly.entity_id
_entity_poly.type
_entity_poly.pdbx_seq_one_letter_code
_entity_poly.pdbx_strand_id
1 'polypeptide(L)'
;MNDKIRLVYLDEDEGWQSQAHSVLKNDFQLLIPPYMPHNIEDIWLEICEFDAQAVLIDYRLNNTGVVSYTGDDVIRVLHRHNKHLPMFIITSYEDNALKECKEAQIIRGKELFTDANQYEKLKSIITANVNNYNSRKASAKNIIKRLQDKVSKGENLTNEESAARFEAELYLSELDLDNSVRADLITSKSNETLEELLKVAQSIVDLHKK
;
A
#
# COMPACT_ATOMS: atom_id res chain seq x y z
N MET A 1 5.30 -0.17 -25.28
CA MET A 1 5.04 -1.40 -24.49
C MET A 1 4.18 -0.96 -23.33
N ASN A 2 3.01 -1.58 -23.15
CA ASN A 2 2.22 -1.34 -21.95
C ASN A 2 2.86 -2.25 -20.89
N ASP A 3 3.58 -1.69 -19.92
CA ASP A 3 4.20 -2.50 -18.87
C ASP A 3 3.09 -3.24 -18.12
N LYS A 4 3.19 -4.57 -18.09
CA LYS A 4 2.25 -5.40 -17.34
C LYS A 4 2.33 -5.04 -15.87
N ILE A 5 1.20 -5.13 -15.18
CA ILE A 5 1.16 -4.96 -13.73
C ILE A 5 2.05 -6.02 -13.07
N ARG A 6 2.96 -5.58 -12.19
CA ARG A 6 3.79 -6.47 -11.37
C ARG A 6 2.98 -7.01 -10.21
N LEU A 7 2.73 -8.31 -10.24
CA LEU A 7 1.83 -9.01 -9.33
C LEU A 7 2.61 -10.10 -8.59
N VAL A 8 2.57 -10.06 -7.27
CA VAL A 8 3.09 -11.14 -6.41
C VAL A 8 1.95 -12.08 -6.05
N TYR A 9 2.17 -13.39 -6.08
CA TYR A 9 1.26 -14.38 -5.51
C TYR A 9 1.98 -15.20 -4.45
N LEU A 10 1.41 -15.22 -3.24
CA LEU A 10 1.93 -15.93 -2.07
C LEU A 10 1.01 -17.11 -1.76
N ASP A 11 1.55 -18.32 -1.90
CA ASP A 11 0.87 -19.58 -1.61
C ASP A 11 1.93 -20.63 -1.34
N GLU A 12 1.71 -21.52 -0.38
CA GLU A 12 2.60 -22.60 0.00
C GLU A 12 2.36 -23.90 -0.80
N ASP A 13 1.25 -24.00 -1.51
CA ASP A 13 0.87 -25.18 -2.30
C ASP A 13 1.35 -25.06 -3.75
N GLU A 14 2.26 -25.94 -4.16
CA GLU A 14 2.84 -25.98 -5.50
C GLU A 14 1.80 -26.15 -6.63
N GLY A 15 0.68 -26.81 -6.33
CA GLY A 15 -0.43 -26.99 -7.27
C GLY A 15 -1.14 -25.65 -7.54
N TRP A 16 -1.44 -24.90 -6.49
CA TRP A 16 -2.01 -23.55 -6.60
C TRP A 16 -1.04 -22.56 -7.23
N GLN A 17 0.25 -22.62 -6.87
CA GLN A 17 1.29 -21.83 -7.54
C GLN A 17 1.32 -22.10 -9.05
N SER A 18 1.28 -23.37 -9.46
CA SER A 18 1.28 -23.78 -10.86
C SER A 18 0.03 -23.32 -11.60
N GLN A 19 -1.15 -23.44 -10.96
CA GLN A 19 -2.41 -22.97 -11.51
C GLN A 19 -2.41 -21.45 -11.68
N ALA A 20 -2.01 -20.70 -10.66
CA ALA A 20 -1.93 -19.25 -10.69
C ALA A 20 -0.96 -18.78 -11.77
N HIS A 21 0.23 -19.41 -11.88
CA HIS A 21 1.18 -19.10 -12.94
C HIS A 21 0.57 -19.31 -14.34
N SER A 22 -0.11 -20.45 -14.56
CA SER A 22 -0.74 -20.76 -15.84
C SER A 22 -1.75 -19.69 -16.27
N VAL A 23 -2.58 -19.25 -15.33
CA VAL A 23 -3.69 -18.32 -15.55
C VAL A 23 -3.19 -16.87 -15.70
N LEU A 24 -2.31 -16.41 -14.80
CA LEU A 24 -1.99 -14.99 -14.65
C LEU A 24 -0.85 -14.50 -15.57
N LYS A 25 0.06 -15.38 -16.02
CA LYS A 25 1.34 -14.99 -16.68
C LYS A 25 1.17 -14.16 -17.95
N ASN A 26 0.03 -14.32 -18.63
CA ASN A 26 -0.24 -13.65 -19.89
C ASN A 26 -0.66 -12.20 -19.68
N ASP A 27 -1.24 -11.86 -18.53
CA ASP A 27 -1.78 -10.53 -18.23
C ASP A 27 -0.90 -9.74 -17.26
N PHE A 28 -0.15 -10.43 -16.40
CA PHE A 28 0.67 -9.83 -15.34
C PHE A 28 2.15 -10.18 -15.50
N GLN A 29 3.03 -9.33 -14.95
CA GLN A 29 4.41 -9.70 -14.68
C GLN A 29 4.43 -10.33 -13.29
N LEU A 30 4.65 -11.64 -13.22
CA LEU A 30 4.46 -12.41 -12.00
C LEU A 30 5.75 -12.65 -11.22
N LEU A 31 5.63 -12.57 -9.90
CA LEU A 31 6.53 -13.22 -8.96
C LEU A 31 5.71 -14.20 -8.11
N ILE A 32 6.12 -15.45 -8.10
CA ILE A 32 5.59 -16.49 -7.21
C ILE A 32 6.79 -17.08 -6.48
N PRO A 33 7.00 -16.75 -5.20
CA PRO A 33 8.11 -17.32 -4.45
C PRO A 33 7.98 -18.84 -4.39
N PRO A 34 9.06 -19.60 -4.67
CA PRO A 34 9.02 -21.06 -4.61
C PRO A 34 8.84 -21.56 -3.16
N TYR A 35 9.23 -20.75 -2.18
CA TYR A 35 9.10 -21.04 -0.76
C TYR A 35 8.67 -19.77 -0.02
N MET A 36 7.86 -19.94 1.01
CA MET A 36 7.50 -18.85 1.91
C MET A 36 8.62 -18.63 2.94
N PRO A 37 9.03 -17.38 3.22
CA PRO A 37 10.05 -17.11 4.23
C PRO A 37 9.54 -17.48 5.63
N HIS A 38 10.42 -18.02 6.47
CA HIS A 38 10.05 -18.36 7.86
C HIS A 38 9.75 -17.11 8.69
N ASN A 39 10.53 -16.04 8.46
CA ASN A 39 10.26 -14.74 9.04
C ASN A 39 9.31 -13.96 8.11
N ILE A 40 8.14 -13.62 8.64
CA ILE A 40 7.11 -12.89 7.89
C ILE A 40 7.56 -11.51 7.41
N GLU A 41 8.49 -10.86 8.11
CA GLU A 41 9.02 -9.54 7.72
C GLU A 41 9.80 -9.60 6.39
N ASP A 42 10.37 -10.77 6.05
CA ASP A 42 11.15 -10.93 4.82
C ASP A 42 10.26 -10.85 3.56
N ILE A 43 8.94 -11.08 3.70
CA ILE A 43 7.97 -10.93 2.60
C ILE A 43 7.97 -9.50 2.05
N TRP A 44 8.15 -8.50 2.93
CA TRP A 44 8.20 -7.10 2.49
C TRP A 44 9.40 -6.83 1.60
N LEU A 45 10.56 -7.44 1.90
CA LEU A 45 11.77 -7.29 1.10
C LEU A 45 11.54 -7.82 -0.33
N GLU A 46 10.94 -9.01 -0.47
CA GLU A 46 10.62 -9.58 -1.78
C GLU A 46 9.66 -8.69 -2.60
N ILE A 47 8.66 -8.12 -1.92
CA ILE A 47 7.71 -7.18 -2.53
C ILE A 47 8.41 -5.92 -3.03
N CYS A 48 9.36 -5.38 -2.26
CA CYS A 48 10.15 -4.21 -2.65
C CYS A 48 11.12 -4.50 -3.79
N GLU A 49 11.86 -5.61 -3.72
CA GLU A 49 12.84 -5.99 -4.75
C GLU A 49 12.18 -6.20 -6.11
N PHE A 50 10.96 -6.73 -6.12
CA PHE A 50 10.17 -6.89 -7.33
C PHE A 50 9.41 -5.61 -7.75
N ASP A 51 9.43 -4.57 -6.93
CA ASP A 51 8.62 -3.35 -7.09
C ASP A 51 7.14 -3.69 -7.32
N ALA A 52 6.60 -4.60 -6.50
CA ALA A 52 5.26 -5.14 -6.71
C ALA A 52 4.19 -4.03 -6.65
N GLN A 53 3.23 -4.10 -7.57
CA GLN A 53 2.11 -3.16 -7.63
C GLN A 53 0.84 -3.72 -7.03
N ALA A 54 0.74 -5.04 -6.92
CA ALA A 54 -0.33 -5.73 -6.24
C ALA A 54 0.16 -7.08 -5.68
N VAL A 55 -0.52 -7.57 -4.65
CA VAL A 55 -0.20 -8.84 -3.98
C VAL A 55 -1.48 -9.67 -3.83
N LEU A 56 -1.42 -10.93 -4.27
CA LEU A 56 -2.42 -11.96 -4.00
C LEU A 56 -1.86 -12.89 -2.92
N ILE A 57 -2.65 -13.22 -1.91
CA ILE A 57 -2.17 -13.93 -0.73
C ILE A 57 -3.15 -15.06 -0.41
N ASP A 58 -2.67 -16.30 -0.30
CA ASP A 58 -3.49 -17.36 0.25
C ASP A 58 -3.86 -17.09 1.72
N TYR A 59 -5.09 -17.37 2.12
CA TYR A 59 -5.49 -17.16 3.51
C TYR A 59 -4.77 -18.10 4.49
N ARG A 60 -4.57 -19.35 4.08
CA ARG A 60 -4.15 -20.47 4.90
C ARG A 60 -2.69 -20.86 4.66
N LEU A 61 -1.80 -19.88 4.57
CA LEU A 61 -0.35 -20.09 4.40
C LEU A 61 0.29 -21.09 5.37
N ASN A 62 -0.31 -21.28 6.55
CA ASN A 62 0.16 -22.21 7.57
C ASN A 62 -0.38 -23.65 7.43
N ASN A 63 -1.17 -23.99 6.41
CA ASN A 63 -1.79 -25.31 6.27
C ASN A 63 -0.78 -26.44 6.12
N THR A 64 0.32 -26.21 5.40
CA THR A 64 1.39 -27.21 5.24
C THR A 64 2.29 -27.32 6.47
N GLY A 65 2.21 -26.37 7.40
CA GLY A 65 3.09 -26.26 8.57
C GLY A 65 4.49 -25.73 8.28
N VAL A 66 4.79 -25.34 7.03
CA VAL A 66 6.09 -24.75 6.66
C VAL A 66 6.29 -23.38 7.30
N VAL A 67 5.22 -22.59 7.41
CA VAL A 67 5.20 -21.30 8.09
C VAL A 67 4.11 -21.27 9.16
N SER A 68 4.28 -20.44 10.18
CA SER A 68 3.34 -20.34 11.31
C SER A 68 2.26 -19.27 11.13
N TYR A 69 2.34 -18.47 10.07
CA TYR A 69 1.50 -17.31 9.84
C TYR A 69 0.46 -17.56 8.74
N THR A 70 -0.60 -16.76 8.78
CA THR A 70 -1.75 -16.75 7.86
C THR A 70 -1.65 -15.58 6.88
N GLY A 71 -2.51 -15.57 5.85
CA GLY A 71 -2.61 -14.43 4.93
C GLY A 71 -3.01 -13.12 5.61
N ASP A 72 -3.86 -13.16 6.66
CA ASP A 72 -4.21 -11.94 7.43
C ASP A 72 -2.98 -11.39 8.17
N ASP A 73 -2.10 -12.25 8.66
CA ASP A 73 -0.83 -11.83 9.27
C ASP A 73 0.05 -11.09 8.25
N VAL A 74 0.12 -11.61 7.02
CA VAL A 74 0.88 -10.97 5.92
C VAL A 74 0.31 -9.60 5.59
N ILE A 75 -1.01 -9.47 5.44
CA ILE A 75 -1.69 -8.18 5.21
C ILE A 75 -1.28 -7.16 6.28
N ARG A 76 -1.29 -7.55 7.56
CA ARG A 76 -0.90 -6.67 8.66
C ARG A 76 0.57 -6.27 8.60
N VAL A 77 1.45 -7.18 8.17
CA VAL A 77 2.87 -6.87 7.95
C VAL A 77 3.02 -5.83 6.85
N LEU A 78 2.42 -6.06 5.68
CA LEU A 78 2.53 -5.15 4.54
C LEU A 78 1.95 -3.78 4.83
N HIS A 79 0.84 -3.69 5.56
CA HIS A 79 0.26 -2.41 5.99
C HIS A 79 1.15 -1.59 6.92
N ARG A 80 2.09 -2.21 7.66
CA ARG A 80 3.06 -1.47 8.47
C ARG A 80 4.08 -0.72 7.61
N HIS A 81 4.27 -1.13 6.37
CA HIS A 81 5.21 -0.50 5.43
C HIS A 81 4.49 0.36 4.38
N ASN A 82 3.35 -0.10 3.85
CA ASN A 82 2.53 0.63 2.90
C ASN A 82 1.05 0.35 3.15
N LYS A 83 0.34 1.33 3.71
CA LYS A 83 -1.09 1.18 4.05
C LYS A 83 -2.00 0.99 2.85
N HIS A 84 -1.58 1.42 1.66
CA HIS A 84 -2.44 1.52 0.49
C HIS A 84 -2.06 0.55 -0.63
N LEU A 85 -1.07 -0.32 -0.41
CA LEU A 85 -0.67 -1.34 -1.39
C LEU A 85 -1.90 -2.19 -1.77
N PRO A 86 -2.22 -2.34 -3.07
CA PRO A 86 -3.29 -3.23 -3.51
C PRO A 86 -3.03 -4.68 -3.11
N MET A 87 -3.84 -5.21 -2.20
CA MET A 87 -3.71 -6.57 -1.69
C MET A 87 -5.05 -7.31 -1.71
N PHE A 88 -4.98 -8.62 -1.94
CA PHE A 88 -6.16 -9.47 -1.98
C PHE A 88 -5.87 -10.81 -1.31
N ILE A 89 -6.84 -11.30 -0.54
CA ILE A 89 -6.81 -12.65 -0.01
C ILE A 89 -7.55 -13.55 -1.01
N ILE A 90 -6.89 -14.59 -1.49
CA ILE A 90 -7.48 -15.62 -2.37
C ILE A 90 -7.55 -16.92 -1.56
N THR A 91 -8.71 -17.55 -1.43
CA THR A 91 -8.85 -18.72 -0.55
C THR A 91 -9.87 -19.73 -1.05
N SER A 92 -9.70 -21.01 -0.73
CA SER A 92 -10.76 -22.02 -0.88
C SER A 92 -11.74 -22.04 0.31
N TYR A 93 -11.48 -21.23 1.34
CA TYR A 93 -12.21 -21.19 2.61
C TYR A 93 -12.80 -19.81 2.86
N GLU A 94 -13.57 -19.30 1.89
CA GLU A 94 -14.10 -17.93 1.92
C GLU A 94 -14.92 -17.64 3.19
N ASP A 95 -15.81 -18.56 3.57
CA ASP A 95 -16.66 -18.41 4.77
C ASP A 95 -15.85 -18.28 6.08
N ASN A 96 -14.70 -18.95 6.17
CA ASN A 96 -13.82 -18.86 7.34
C ASN A 96 -13.05 -17.54 7.31
N ALA A 97 -12.48 -17.19 6.16
CA ALA A 97 -11.73 -15.96 6.00
C ALA A 97 -12.62 -14.73 6.26
N LEU A 98 -13.87 -14.72 5.79
CA LEU A 98 -14.84 -13.64 6.04
C LEU A 98 -15.17 -13.41 7.52
N LYS A 99 -15.01 -14.44 8.36
CA LYS A 99 -15.27 -14.34 9.82
C LYS A 99 -14.02 -13.94 10.61
N GLU A 100 -12.85 -14.37 10.14
CA GLU A 100 -11.59 -14.30 10.89
C GLU A 100 -10.74 -13.09 10.49
N CYS A 101 -10.79 -12.65 9.22
CA CYS A 101 -10.01 -11.51 8.72
C CYS A 101 -10.67 -10.17 9.05
N LYS A 102 -9.85 -9.15 9.28
CA LYS A 102 -10.34 -7.78 9.52
C LYS A 102 -10.89 -7.12 8.26
N GLU A 103 -10.32 -7.46 7.11
CA GLU A 103 -10.62 -6.84 5.82
C GLU A 103 -11.41 -7.77 4.90
N ALA A 104 -12.67 -8.02 5.24
CA ALA A 104 -13.55 -8.89 4.47
C ALA A 104 -13.66 -8.47 2.99
N GLN A 105 -13.53 -7.18 2.68
CA GLN A 105 -13.67 -6.63 1.32
C GLN A 105 -12.57 -7.08 0.35
N ILE A 106 -11.42 -7.55 0.83
CA ILE A 106 -10.31 -8.01 -0.03
C ILE A 106 -10.29 -9.52 -0.24
N ILE A 107 -11.20 -10.25 0.40
CA ILE A 107 -11.28 -11.72 0.35
C ILE A 107 -12.04 -12.15 -0.89
N ARG A 108 -11.49 -13.15 -1.60
CA ARG A 108 -12.10 -13.76 -2.76
C ARG A 108 -11.84 -15.27 -2.76
N GLY A 109 -12.72 -16.02 -3.40
CA GLY A 109 -12.54 -17.45 -3.58
C GLY A 109 -11.52 -17.84 -4.66
N LYS A 110 -10.87 -19.00 -4.52
CA LYS A 110 -9.89 -19.55 -5.49
C LYS A 110 -10.53 -19.98 -6.82
N GLU A 111 -11.85 -20.08 -6.91
CA GLU A 111 -12.59 -20.32 -8.15
C GLU A 111 -12.32 -19.27 -9.24
N LEU A 112 -11.81 -18.10 -8.84
CA LEU A 112 -11.29 -17.06 -9.74
C LEU A 112 -10.20 -17.56 -10.70
N PHE A 113 -9.47 -18.62 -10.36
CA PHE A 113 -8.44 -19.21 -11.22
C PHE A 113 -8.96 -20.31 -12.13
N THR A 114 -10.20 -20.75 -11.95
CA THR A 114 -10.78 -21.89 -12.69
C THR A 114 -11.91 -21.47 -13.62
N ASP A 115 -12.61 -20.37 -13.32
CA ASP A 115 -13.70 -19.84 -14.14
C ASP A 115 -13.23 -18.59 -14.91
N ALA A 116 -13.41 -18.59 -16.23
CA ALA A 116 -12.92 -17.51 -17.10
C ALA A 116 -13.62 -16.16 -16.85
N ASN A 117 -14.91 -16.15 -16.50
CA ASN A 117 -15.63 -14.92 -16.21
C ASN A 117 -15.18 -14.33 -14.86
N GLN A 118 -14.97 -15.21 -13.88
CA GLN A 118 -14.42 -14.82 -12.59
C GLN A 118 -12.98 -14.30 -12.73
N TYR A 119 -12.17 -14.94 -13.58
CA TYR A 119 -10.82 -14.47 -13.88
C TYR A 119 -10.81 -13.06 -14.48
N GLU A 120 -11.63 -12.78 -15.49
CA GLU A 120 -11.73 -11.43 -16.08
C GLU A 120 -12.18 -10.39 -15.04
N LYS A 121 -13.04 -10.78 -14.10
CA LYS A 121 -13.43 -9.94 -12.97
C LYS A 121 -12.24 -9.68 -12.02
N LEU A 122 -11.46 -10.69 -11.66
CA LEU A 122 -10.25 -10.54 -10.85
C LEU A 122 -9.26 -9.58 -11.54
N LYS A 123 -8.99 -9.80 -12.82
CA LYS A 123 -8.11 -8.95 -13.64
C LYS A 123 -8.56 -7.49 -13.64
N SER A 124 -9.86 -7.26 -13.85
CA SER A 124 -10.45 -5.92 -13.81
C SER A 124 -10.30 -5.27 -12.43
N ILE A 125 -10.51 -6.03 -11.36
CA ILE A 125 -10.35 -5.56 -9.98
C ILE A 125 -8.90 -5.17 -9.69
N ILE A 126 -7.93 -6.04 -10.00
CA ILE A 126 -6.50 -5.75 -9.78
C ILE A 126 -6.12 -4.49 -10.56
N THR A 127 -6.47 -4.44 -11.85
CA THR A 127 -6.16 -3.30 -12.73
C THR A 127 -6.75 -2.00 -12.19
N ALA A 128 -8.02 -2.00 -11.76
CA ALA A 128 -8.67 -0.83 -11.20
C ALA A 128 -7.99 -0.37 -9.90
N ASN A 129 -7.63 -1.28 -9.00
CA ASN A 129 -6.98 -0.93 -7.74
C ASN A 129 -5.58 -0.35 -7.96
N VAL A 130 -4.78 -0.95 -8.85
CA VAL A 130 -3.45 -0.42 -9.20
C VAL A 130 -3.56 0.95 -9.86
N ASN A 131 -4.51 1.13 -10.78
CA ASN A 131 -4.73 2.43 -11.44
C ASN A 131 -5.19 3.50 -10.44
N ASN A 132 -6.09 3.15 -9.52
CA ASN A 132 -6.56 4.05 -8.48
C ASN A 132 -5.43 4.44 -7.52
N TYR A 133 -4.62 3.47 -7.09
CA TYR A 133 -3.42 3.70 -6.26
C TYR A 133 -2.46 4.68 -6.96
N ASN A 134 -2.09 4.42 -8.21
CA ASN A 134 -1.18 5.26 -8.98
C ASN A 134 -1.75 6.66 -9.22
N SER A 135 -3.05 6.75 -9.55
CA SER A 135 -3.73 8.02 -9.80
C SER A 135 -3.81 8.88 -8.54
N ARG A 136 -4.14 8.27 -7.39
CA ARG A 136 -4.15 8.96 -6.09
C ARG A 136 -2.75 9.45 -5.70
N LYS A 137 -1.72 8.60 -5.88
CA LYS A 137 -0.30 8.98 -5.67
C LYS A 137 0.10 10.17 -6.54
N ALA A 138 -0.25 10.15 -7.83
CA ALA A 138 0.04 11.25 -8.74
C ALA A 138 -0.72 12.53 -8.36
N SER A 139 -2.00 12.41 -8.01
CA SER A 139 -2.83 13.54 -7.58
C SER A 139 -2.27 14.21 -6.33
N ALA A 140 -1.92 13.44 -5.30
CA ALA A 140 -1.32 13.96 -4.07
C ALA A 140 0.00 14.70 -4.35
N LYS A 141 0.88 14.12 -5.17
CA LYS A 141 2.13 14.80 -5.61
C LYS A 141 1.85 16.12 -6.34
N ASN A 142 0.85 16.13 -7.22
CA ASN A 142 0.48 17.34 -7.97
C ASN A 142 -0.11 18.43 -7.07
N ILE A 143 -0.94 18.06 -6.08
CA ILE A 143 -1.48 18.98 -5.08
C ILE A 143 -0.33 19.65 -4.32
N ILE A 144 0.61 18.85 -3.78
CA ILE A 144 1.75 19.36 -3.01
C ILE A 144 2.60 20.30 -3.88
N LYS A 145 2.97 19.86 -5.09
CA LYS A 145 3.80 20.66 -6.00
C LYS A 145 3.13 22.00 -6.34
N ARG A 146 1.85 21.98 -6.73
CA ARG A 146 1.07 23.18 -7.06
C ARG A 146 1.05 24.18 -5.90
N LEU A 147 0.83 23.71 -4.68
CA LEU A 147 0.74 24.56 -3.50
C LEU A 147 2.13 25.07 -3.05
N GLN A 148 3.18 24.27 -3.22
CA GLN A 148 4.57 24.71 -3.01
C GLN A 148 4.99 25.80 -4.01
N ASP A 149 4.62 25.65 -5.29
CA ASP A 149 4.89 26.64 -6.33
C ASP A 149 4.18 27.96 -6.04
N LYS A 150 2.95 27.91 -5.51
CA LYS A 150 2.18 29.08 -5.07
C LYS A 150 2.90 29.82 -3.94
N VAL A 151 3.30 29.11 -2.88
CA VAL A 151 4.07 29.69 -1.76
C VAL A 151 5.39 30.29 -2.24
N SER A 152 6.10 29.62 -3.16
CA SER A 152 7.39 30.09 -3.69
C SER A 152 7.27 31.39 -4.49
N LYS A 153 6.09 31.71 -5.02
CA LYS A 153 5.77 32.99 -5.68
C LYS A 153 5.38 34.11 -4.70
N GLY A 154 5.38 33.83 -3.40
CA GLY A 154 5.01 34.78 -2.35
C GLY A 154 3.51 34.86 -2.09
N GLU A 155 2.71 33.93 -2.60
CA GLU A 155 1.27 33.85 -2.32
C GLU A 155 1.00 33.03 -1.04
N ASN A 156 0.02 33.46 -0.24
CA ASN A 156 -0.43 32.71 0.94
C ASN A 156 -1.41 31.61 0.55
N LEU A 157 -1.40 30.50 1.31
CA LEU A 157 -2.38 29.44 1.17
C LEU A 157 -3.67 29.78 1.92
N THR A 158 -4.82 29.38 1.38
CA THR A 158 -6.07 29.38 2.15
C THR A 158 -6.10 28.23 3.17
N ASN A 159 -7.07 28.24 4.08
CA ASN A 159 -7.25 27.14 5.03
C ASN A 159 -7.56 25.82 4.31
N GLU A 160 -8.39 25.85 3.26
CA GLU A 160 -8.74 24.68 2.46
C GLU A 160 -7.52 24.15 1.69
N GLU A 161 -6.69 25.04 1.14
CA GLU A 161 -5.45 24.65 0.47
C GLU A 161 -4.44 24.03 1.44
N SER A 162 -4.35 24.58 2.65
CA SER A 162 -3.48 24.06 3.70
C SER A 162 -3.92 22.67 4.17
N ALA A 163 -5.24 22.46 4.34
CA ALA A 163 -5.81 21.15 4.65
C ALA A 163 -5.56 20.14 3.50
N ALA A 164 -5.83 20.52 2.26
CA ALA A 164 -5.59 19.65 1.10
C ALA A 164 -4.11 19.28 0.94
N ARG A 165 -3.20 20.19 1.24
CA ARG A 165 -1.76 19.91 1.28
C ARG A 165 -1.43 18.89 2.35
N PHE A 166 -1.95 19.08 3.57
CA PHE A 166 -1.72 18.18 4.68
C PHE A 166 -2.23 16.76 4.38
N GLU A 167 -3.46 16.63 3.87
CA GLU A 167 -4.03 15.33 3.47
C GLU A 167 -3.18 14.64 2.40
N ALA A 168 -2.70 15.40 1.41
CA ALA A 168 -1.83 14.86 0.37
C ALA A 168 -0.46 14.41 0.92
N GLU A 169 0.14 15.18 1.83
CA GLU A 169 1.41 14.84 2.48
C GLU A 169 1.25 13.60 3.38
N LEU A 170 0.15 13.54 4.15
CA LEU A 170 -0.20 12.38 4.97
C LEU A 170 -0.37 11.14 4.08
N TYR A 171 -1.18 11.22 3.03
CA TYR A 171 -1.39 10.10 2.12
C TYR A 171 -0.08 9.58 1.53
N LEU A 172 0.82 10.48 1.07
CA LEU A 172 2.12 10.05 0.55
C LEU A 172 3.02 9.42 1.60
N SER A 173 2.97 9.88 2.85
CA SER A 173 3.71 9.26 3.95
C SER A 173 3.22 7.83 4.26
N GLU A 174 1.92 7.58 4.10
CA GLU A 174 1.34 6.25 4.31
C GLU A 174 1.66 5.24 3.19
N LEU A 175 2.21 5.70 2.06
CA LEU A 175 2.66 4.81 0.96
C LEU A 175 4.06 4.25 1.20
N ASP A 176 4.83 4.83 2.10
CA ASP A 176 6.23 4.48 2.38
C ASP A 176 6.54 4.81 3.85
N LEU A 177 5.97 4.01 4.74
CA LEU A 177 6.08 4.23 6.18
C LEU A 177 7.52 4.06 6.67
N ASP A 178 8.32 3.21 6.01
CA ASP A 178 9.73 2.95 6.34
C ASP A 178 10.61 4.20 6.22
N ASN A 179 10.42 4.98 5.16
CA ASN A 179 11.20 6.20 4.92
C ASN A 179 10.48 7.47 5.41
N SER A 180 9.24 7.35 5.87
CA SER A 180 8.49 8.50 6.36
C SER A 180 8.89 8.89 7.79
N VAL A 181 9.99 9.63 7.93
CA VAL A 181 10.28 10.41 9.17
C VAL A 181 9.08 11.32 9.54
N ARG A 182 8.26 11.64 8.54
CA ARG A 182 7.09 12.51 8.64
C ARG A 182 5.82 11.83 9.15
N ALA A 183 5.61 10.51 9.08
CA ALA A 183 4.32 9.96 9.53
C ALA A 183 4.08 10.22 11.02
N ASP A 184 5.11 10.09 11.86
CA ASP A 184 5.04 10.40 13.29
C ASP A 184 4.95 11.91 13.60
N LEU A 185 5.56 12.75 12.76
CA LEU A 185 5.51 14.22 12.90
C LEU A 185 4.17 14.81 12.42
N ILE A 186 3.64 14.33 11.28
CA ILE A 186 2.37 14.77 10.70
C ILE A 186 1.19 14.37 11.61
N THR A 187 1.27 13.22 12.28
CA THR A 187 0.20 12.74 13.18
C THR A 187 0.20 13.42 14.55
N SER A 188 1.27 14.10 14.96
CA SER A 188 1.35 14.73 16.29
C SER A 188 1.55 16.25 16.20
N LYS A 189 0.47 17.03 16.22
CA LYS A 189 0.46 18.49 16.56
C LYS A 189 1.44 19.43 15.83
N SER A 190 2.14 18.97 14.79
CA SER A 190 3.42 19.60 14.44
C SER A 190 3.28 20.94 13.76
N ASN A 191 2.22 21.21 12.98
CA ASN A 191 2.10 22.49 12.29
C ASN A 191 1.75 23.65 13.23
N GLU A 192 0.80 23.48 14.15
CA GLU A 192 0.52 24.51 15.17
C GLU A 192 1.74 24.73 16.08
N THR A 193 2.40 23.64 16.49
CA THR A 193 3.57 23.73 17.38
C THR A 193 4.79 24.35 16.67
N LEU A 194 4.98 24.08 15.37
CA LEU A 194 6.04 24.68 14.55
C LEU A 194 5.77 26.17 14.29
N GLU A 195 4.52 26.55 14.02
CA GLU A 195 4.13 27.95 13.86
C GLU A 195 4.26 28.74 15.18
N GLU A 196 3.90 28.12 16.30
CA GLU A 196 4.12 28.70 17.64
C GLU A 196 5.62 28.85 17.95
N LEU A 197 6.44 27.84 17.65
CA LEU A 197 7.89 27.92 17.84
C LEU A 197 8.53 29.00 16.95
N LEU A 198 8.08 29.14 15.70
CA LEU A 198 8.52 30.20 14.79
C LEU A 198 8.15 31.60 15.32
N LYS A 199 6.93 31.77 15.84
CA LYS A 199 6.50 33.03 16.50
C LYS A 199 7.35 33.36 17.72
N VAL A 200 7.67 32.37 18.56
CA VAL A 200 8.53 32.56 19.73
C VAL A 200 9.95 32.93 19.31
N ALA A 201 10.51 32.24 18.32
CA ALA A 201 11.84 32.53 17.81
C ALA A 201 11.95 33.95 17.21
N GLN A 202 10.95 34.38 16.44
CA GLN A 202 10.88 35.76 15.91
C GLN A 202 10.77 36.80 17.02
N SER A 203 9.94 36.55 18.04
CA SER A 203 9.82 37.44 19.20
C SER A 203 11.14 37.62 19.94
N ILE A 204 11.94 36.55 20.09
CA ILE A 204 13.26 36.61 20.73
C ILE A 204 14.26 37.41 19.88
N VAL A 205 14.27 37.21 18.57
CA VAL A 205 15.15 37.95 17.64
C VAL A 205 14.82 39.44 17.64
N ASP A 206 13.53 39.81 17.67
CA ASP A 206 13.10 41.20 17.69
C ASP A 206 13.41 41.90 19.03
N LEU A 207 13.41 41.14 20.13
CA LEU A 207 13.84 41.61 21.45
C LEU A 207 15.35 41.92 21.51
N HIS A 208 16.18 41.21 20.75
CA HIS A 208 17.64 41.38 20.72
C HIS A 208 18.13 42.32 19.59
N LYS A 209 17.22 42.93 18.82
CA LYS A 209 17.53 43.96 17.82
C LYS A 209 17.37 45.41 18.33
N LYS A 210 17.09 45.59 19.62
CA LYS A 210 17.18 46.89 20.33
C LYS A 210 18.50 46.99 21.06
#